data_AF-A0A5U2FF22-F1
#
_entry.id   AF-A0A5U2FF22-F1
#
_cell.length_a   1.000
_cell.length_b   1.000
_cell.length_c   1.000
_cell.angle_alpha   90.00
_cell.angle_beta   90.00
_cell.angle_gamma   90.00
#
_symmetry.space_group_name_H-M   'P 1'
#
loop_
_entity.id
_entity.type
_entity.pdbx_description
1 polymer ?
#
loop_
_entity_poly.entity_id
_entity_poly.type
_entity_poly.pdbx_seq_one_letter_code
_entity_poly.pdbx_strand_id
1 'polypeptide(L)' 'MAENIKSTIRLKKTEATALKEAAFFLTKQAIMKGKQKIYTEADLVHFAIEKLLKYIELDDSGNLKLRQKKEGEE' A
#
# COMPACT_ATOMS: atom_id res chain seq x y z
N MET A 1 -6.29 27.98 5.30
CA MET A 1 -6.59 27.65 3.89
C MET A 1 -7.19 26.26 3.88
N ALA A 2 -8.37 26.04 3.30
CA ALA A 2 -8.91 24.70 3.16
C ALA A 2 -8.03 23.95 2.14
N GLU A 3 -7.19 23.03 2.60
CA GLU A 3 -6.44 22.17 1.72
C GLU A 3 -7.44 21.35 0.88
N ASN A 4 -7.28 21.38 -0.44
CA ASN A 4 -8.03 20.51 -1.34
C ASN A 4 -7.50 19.08 -1.18
N ILE A 5 -7.99 18.40 -0.14
CA ILE A 5 -7.69 16.98 0.08
C ILE A 5 -8.27 16.21 -1.09
N LYS A 6 -7.41 15.56 -1.87
CA LYS A 6 -7.85 14.66 -2.93
C LYS A 6 -8.48 13.41 -2.29
N SER A 7 -9.81 13.36 -2.24
CA SER A 7 -10.53 12.24 -1.65
C SER A 7 -10.48 10.95 -2.48
N THR A 8 -10.22 11.05 -3.78
CA THR A 8 -10.28 9.91 -4.71
C THR A 8 -9.02 9.83 -5.57
N ILE A 9 -8.41 8.65 -5.61
CA ILE A 9 -7.30 8.33 -6.51
C ILE A 9 -7.77 7.22 -7.46
N ARG A 10 -7.72 7.49 -8.77
CA ARG A 10 -8.10 6.49 -9.78
C ARG A 10 -6.92 5.57 -10.04
N LEU A 11 -7.08 4.30 -9.68
CA LEU A 11 -6.09 3.26 -9.94
C LEU A 11 -6.10 2.86 -11.41
N LYS A 12 -4.95 2.46 -11.94
CA LYS A 12 -4.85 1.76 -13.23
C LYS A 12 -5.50 0.39 -13.09
N LYS A 13 -5.96 -0.16 -14.22
CA LYS A 13 -6.59 -1.48 -14.25
C LYS A 13 -5.69 -2.57 -13.66
N THR A 14 -4.39 -2.52 -13.94
CA THR A 14 -3.39 -3.46 -13.42
C THR A 14 -3.22 -3.34 -11.90
N GLU A 15 -3.15 -2.11 -11.38
CA GLU A 15 -3.03 -1.83 -9.93
C GLU A 15 -4.26 -2.33 -9.17
N ALA A 16 -5.45 -2.08 -9.70
CA ALA A 16 -6.71 -2.55 -9.11
C ALA A 16 -6.79 -4.08 -9.08
N THR A 17 -6.45 -4.76 -10.19
CA THR A 17 -6.43 -6.23 -10.24
C THR A 17 -5.44 -6.81 -9.23
N ALA A 18 -4.22 -6.27 -9.16
CA ALA A 18 -3.20 -6.74 -8.23
C ALA A 18 -3.62 -6.57 -6.76
N LEU A 19 -4.25 -5.45 -6.42
CA LEU A 19 -4.78 -5.20 -5.07
C LEU A 19 -5.89 -6.20 -4.70
N LYS A 20 -6.80 -6.47 -5.63
CA LYS A 20 -7.89 -7.44 -5.42
C LYS A 20 -7.35 -8.85 -5.15
N GLU A 21 -6.40 -9.30 -5.95
CA GLU A 21 -5.76 -10.61 -5.79
C GLU A 21 -5.01 -10.71 -4.46
N ALA A 22 -4.25 -9.67 -4.11
CA ALA A 22 -3.55 -9.60 -2.83
C ALA A 22 -4.50 -9.62 -1.63
N ALA A 23 -5.59 -8.84 -1.68
CA ALA A 23 -6.60 -8.78 -0.62
C ALA A 23 -7.28 -10.15 -0.41
N PHE A 24 -7.63 -10.83 -1.50
CA PHE A 24 -8.18 -12.19 -1.45
C PHE A 24 -7.19 -13.19 -0.85
N PHE A 25 -5.93 -13.16 -1.30
CA PHE A 25 -4.90 -14.06 -0.83
C PHE A 25 -4.60 -13.88 0.67
N LEU A 26 -4.50 -12.63 1.13
CA LEU A 26 -4.29 -12.30 2.55
C LEU A 26 -5.48 -12.71 3.42
N THR A 27 -6.71 -12.53 2.93
CA THR A 27 -7.93 -12.99 3.61
C THR A 27 -7.92 -14.50 3.77
N LYS A 28 -7.63 -15.24 2.69
CA LYS A 28 -7.51 -16.70 2.74
C LYS A 28 -6.45 -17.14 3.75
N GLN A 29 -5.28 -16.51 3.74
CA GLN A 29 -4.22 -16.81 4.70
C GLN A 29 -4.63 -16.53 6.16
N ALA A 30 -5.34 -15.44 6.43
CA ALA A 30 -5.81 -15.15 7.78
C ALA A 30 -6.81 -16.21 8.27
N ILE A 31 -7.75 -16.62 7.40
CA ILE A 31 -8.71 -17.69 7.70
C ILE A 31 -7.98 -19.01 7.96
N MET A 32 -6.98 -19.36 7.14
CA MET A 32 -6.15 -20.56 7.35
C MET A 32 -5.37 -20.52 8.66
N LYS A 33 -5.05 -19.33 9.18
CA LYS A 33 -4.43 -19.13 10.49
C LYS A 33 -5.46 -19.06 11.64
N GLY A 34 -6.72 -19.44 11.39
CA GLY A 34 -7.81 -19.41 12.37
C GLY A 34 -8.34 -18.00 12.69
N LYS A 35 -7.93 -16.97 11.94
CA LYS A 35 -8.39 -15.59 12.13
C LYS A 35 -9.51 -15.28 11.14
N GLN A 36 -10.71 -14.97 11.63
CA GLN A 36 -11.83 -14.51 10.80
C GLN A 36 -11.68 -13.03 10.43
N LYS A 37 -10.56 -12.66 9.80
CA LYS A 37 -10.30 -11.29 9.35
C LYS A 37 -10.31 -11.23 7.82
N ILE A 38 -11.14 -10.34 7.29
CA ILE A 38 -11.23 -10.04 5.86
C ILE A 38 -10.37 -8.79 5.61
N TYR A 39 -9.55 -8.83 4.56
CA TYR A 39 -8.79 -7.68 4.09
C TYR A 39 -9.42 -7.15 2.81
N THR A 40 -9.63 -5.84 2.77
CA THR A 40 -10.12 -5.14 1.59
C THR A 40 -8.99 -4.44 0.85
N GLU A 41 -9.23 -4.07 -0.41
CA GLU A 41 -8.27 -3.28 -1.21
C GLU A 41 -7.89 -1.97 -0.50
N ALA A 42 -8.86 -1.32 0.15
CA ALA A 42 -8.64 -0.10 0.92
C ALA A 42 -7.68 -0.33 2.10
N ASP A 43 -7.85 -1.43 2.85
CA ASP A 43 -6.93 -1.76 3.96
C ASP A 43 -5.49 -1.89 3.49
N LEU A 44 -5.29 -2.56 2.34
CA LEU A 44 -3.97 -2.73 1.74
C LEU A 44 -3.38 -1.39 1.29
N VAL A 45 -4.19 -0.54 0.64
CA VAL A 45 -3.75 0.78 0.18
C VAL A 45 -3.38 1.68 1.35
N HIS A 46 -4.23 1.75 2.39
CA HIS A 46 -3.92 2.54 3.59
C HIS A 46 -2.65 2.06 4.27
N PHE A 47 -2.48 0.74 4.43
CA PHE A 47 -1.27 0.16 5.00
C PHE A 47 -0.03 0.47 4.15
N ALA A 48 -0.13 0.32 2.82
CA ALA A 48 0.97 0.61 1.92
C ALA A 48 1.37 2.09 1.97
N ILE A 49 0.41 3.01 1.94
CA ILE A 49 0.68 4.45 2.07
C ILE A 49 1.37 4.74 3.41
N GLU A 50 0.81 4.27 4.52
CA GLU A 50 1.39 4.52 5.85
C GLU A 50 2.83 4.01 5.97
N LYS A 51 3.11 2.82 5.43
CA LYS A 51 4.45 2.22 5.53
C LYS A 51 5.44 2.78 4.52
N LEU A 52 5.01 3.11 3.31
CA LEU A 52 5.90 3.49 2.22
C LEU A 52 6.14 4.99 2.13
N LEU A 53 5.19 5.83 2.53
CA LEU A 53 5.29 7.29 2.34
C LEU A 53 6.59 7.87 2.92
N LYS A 54 7.01 7.39 4.10
CA LYS A 54 8.26 7.81 4.75
C LYS A 54 9.55 7.38 4.06
N TYR A 55 9.47 6.48 3.09
CA TYR A 55 10.61 6.00 2.32
C TYR A 55 10.60 6.53 0.88
N ILE A 56 9.62 7.35 0.48
CA ILE A 56 9.61 7.96 -0.85
C ILE A 56 10.60 9.13 -0.85
N GLU A 57 11.59 9.06 -1.72
CA GLU A 57 12.60 10.09 -1.95
C GLU A 57 12.73 10.38 -3.45
N LEU A 58 13.47 11.44 -3.81
CA LEU A 58 13.81 11.75 -5.19
C LEU A 58 15.22 11.24 -5.51
N ASP A 59 15.40 10.69 -6.71
CA ASP A 59 16.73 10.47 -7.28
C ASP A 59 17.33 11.76 -7.85
N ASP A 60 18.59 11.70 -8.29
CA ASP A 60 19.30 12.86 -8.86
C ASP A 60 18.68 13.36 -10.17
N SER A 61 17.80 12.57 -10.79
CA SER A 61 17.02 12.93 -11.99
C SER A 61 15.63 13.47 -11.65
N GLY A 62 15.27 13.58 -10.38
CA GLY A 62 13.96 14.05 -9.92
C GLY A 62 12.84 13.01 -10.03
N ASN A 63 13.15 11.72 -10.23
CA ASN A 63 12.15 10.66 -10.22
C ASN A 63 11.92 10.13 -8.80
N LEU A 64 10.71 9.62 -8.57
CA LEU A 64 10.36 8.96 -7.31
C LEU A 64 11.14 7.64 -7.19
N LYS A 65 11.89 7.49 -6.10
CA LYS A 65 12.53 6.24 -5.69
C LYS A 65 12.10 5.87 -4.26
N LEU A 66 12.17 4.59 -3.95
CA LEU A 66 12.08 4.13 -2.57
C LEU A 66 13.49 4.13 -1.97
N ARG A 67 13.69 4.84 -0.86
CA ARG A 67 14.86 4.71 -0.01
C ARG A 67 14.97 3.26 0.40
N GLN A 68 16.12 2.62 0.15
CA GLN A 68 16.33 1.25 0.58
C GLN A 68 16.16 1.19 2.10
N LYS A 69 15.20 0.37 2.55
CA LYS A 69 15.06 0.07 3.96
C LYS A 69 16.33 -0.70 4.35
N LYS A 70 17.21 -0.09 5.16
CA LYS A 70 18.28 -0.87 5.79
C LYS A 70 17.59 -1.91 6.65
N GLU A 71 17.78 -3.19 6.35
CA GLU A 71 17.43 -4.28 7.27
C GLU A 71 18.23 -4.07 8.55
N GLY A 72 17.62 -3.51 9.60
CA GLY A 72 18.31 -3.26 10.87
C GLY A 72 17.79 -2.16 11.79
N GLU A 73 16.68 -1.47 11.48
CA GLU A 73 16.00 -0.61 12.47
C GLU A 73 14.77 -1.35 13.00
N GLU A 74 14.99 -2.11 14.08
CA GLU A 74 13.98 -2.59 15.05
C GLU A 74 13.53 -1.44 15.97
#